data_AF-A0A926WBC4-F1
#
_entry.id   AF-A0A926WBC4-F1
#
_cell.length_a   1.000
_cell.length_b   1.000
_cell.length_c   1.000
_cell.angle_alpha   90.00
_cell.angle_beta   90.00
_cell.angle_gamma   90.00
#
_symmetry.space_group_name_H-M   'P 1'
#
loop_
_entity.id
_entity.type
_entity.pdbx_description
1 polymer ?
#
loop_
_entity_poly.entity_id
_entity_poly.type
_entity_poly.pdbx_seq_one_letter_code
_entity_poly.pdbx_strand_id
1 'polypeptide(L)'
;MMSSGLLTMLLLGLGAYSHFQQTRIQKRLKFEEYKNQELQKKVQRALKTITKMEKNPDLIHSREFNLDYLRMRMEEELFHFSIVNQVKIKVKQKISVALRPNQAEAGLIGVASKPRAVDEIFDVEYALNDEPGAKKRVLYRIQIRLAKLPTQATSATISQLIECIETFLSPEGENQNWQPTIQGRIAYMHWDQKAKPTPLLVIEQSSDGVNVTLRSKNRMETAS
;
A
#
# COMPACT_ATOMS: atom_id res chain seq x y z
N MET A 1 -63.34 -7.76 33.11
CA MET A 1 -62.20 -8.59 32.65
C MET A 1 -61.44 -7.98 31.46
N MET A 2 -62.04 -7.15 30.60
CA MET A 2 -61.33 -6.53 29.46
C MET A 2 -60.22 -5.52 29.82
N SER A 3 -60.39 -4.74 30.91
CA SER A 3 -59.40 -3.74 31.33
C SER A 3 -58.03 -4.36 31.67
N SER A 4 -58.01 -5.52 32.32
CA SER A 4 -56.78 -6.22 32.71
C SER A 4 -55.99 -6.79 31.52
N GLY A 5 -56.67 -7.20 30.45
CA GLY A 5 -56.02 -7.72 29.24
C GLY A 5 -55.35 -6.62 28.40
N LEU A 6 -55.97 -5.44 28.35
CA LEU A 6 -55.43 -4.29 27.64
C LEU A 6 -54.19 -3.73 28.35
N LEU A 7 -54.23 -3.70 29.68
CA LEU A 7 -53.12 -3.23 30.52
C LEU A 7 -51.90 -4.14 30.43
N THR A 8 -52.10 -5.46 30.37
CA THR A 8 -51.01 -6.44 30.20
C THR A 8 -50.37 -6.38 28.82
N MET A 9 -51.16 -6.23 27.74
CA MET A 9 -50.65 -5.97 26.38
C MET A 9 -49.79 -4.70 26.30
N LEU A 10 -50.25 -3.62 26.93
CA LEU A 10 -49.53 -2.35 26.96
C LEU A 10 -48.21 -2.47 27.72
N LEU A 11 -48.20 -3.23 28.82
CA LEU A 11 -47.01 -3.47 29.64
C LEU A 11 -45.97 -4.32 28.89
N LEU A 12 -46.40 -5.34 28.15
CA LEU A 12 -45.54 -6.12 27.26
C LEU A 12 -44.97 -5.27 26.12
N GLY A 13 -45.79 -4.41 25.51
CA GLY A 13 -45.36 -3.49 24.46
C GLY A 13 -44.30 -2.50 24.94
N LEU A 14 -44.52 -1.88 26.11
CA LEU A 14 -43.54 -0.99 26.74
C LEU A 14 -42.25 -1.73 27.13
N GLY A 15 -42.36 -2.96 27.64
CA GLY A 15 -41.21 -3.80 27.96
C GLY A 15 -40.34 -4.11 26.73
N ALA A 16 -40.97 -4.52 25.63
CA ALA A 16 -40.26 -4.80 24.38
C ALA A 16 -39.61 -3.53 23.79
N TYR A 17 -40.32 -2.40 23.82
CA TYR A 17 -39.80 -1.11 23.34
C TYR A 17 -38.60 -0.64 24.17
N SER A 18 -38.69 -0.75 25.50
CA SER A 18 -37.60 -0.40 26.43
C SER A 18 -36.35 -1.25 26.17
N HIS A 19 -36.51 -2.57 26.02
CA HIS A 19 -35.40 -3.47 25.70
C HIS A 19 -34.75 -3.13 24.34
N PHE A 20 -35.55 -2.81 23.33
CA PHE A 20 -35.03 -2.41 22.03
C PHE A 20 -34.25 -1.08 22.08
N GLN A 21 -34.73 -0.11 22.87
CA GLN A 21 -34.02 1.16 23.07
C GLN A 21 -32.73 0.98 23.89
N GLN A 22 -32.74 0.16 24.94
CA GLN A 22 -31.55 -0.15 25.73
C GLN A 22 -30.47 -0.81 24.87
N THR A 23 -30.83 -1.78 24.04
CA THR A 23 -29.86 -2.42 23.14
C THR A 23 -29.30 -1.46 22.10
N ARG A 24 -30.12 -0.53 21.56
CA ARG A 24 -29.64 0.55 20.67
C ARG A 24 -28.65 1.49 21.36
N ILE A 25 -28.96 1.92 22.58
CA ILE A 25 -28.09 2.80 23.37
C ILE A 25 -26.77 2.10 23.68
N GLN A 26 -26.81 0.86 24.15
CA GLN A 26 -25.61 0.07 24.44
C GLN A 26 -24.72 -0.11 23.21
N LYS A 27 -25.30 -0.36 22.02
CA LYS A 27 -24.53 -0.46 20.77
C LYS A 27 -23.85 0.86 20.42
N ARG A 28 -24.55 2.00 20.56
CA ARG A 28 -23.97 3.33 20.32
C ARG A 28 -22.86 3.64 21.31
N LEU A 29 -23.05 3.30 22.58
CA LEU A 29 -22.08 3.56 23.64
C LEU A 29 -20.79 2.77 23.40
N LYS A 30 -20.88 1.49 23.04
CA LYS A 30 -19.73 0.68 22.62
C LYS A 30 -19.02 1.28 21.41
N PHE A 31 -19.77 1.73 20.40
CA PHE A 31 -19.17 2.35 19.21
C PHE A 31 -18.40 3.64 19.55
N GLU A 32 -18.98 4.50 20.38
CA GLU A 32 -18.31 5.72 20.84
C GLU A 32 -17.09 5.39 21.72
N GLU A 33 -17.15 4.38 22.58
CA GLU A 33 -15.98 3.90 23.34
C GLU A 33 -14.85 3.43 22.43
N TYR A 34 -15.16 2.62 21.41
CA TYR A 34 -14.15 2.17 20.43
C TYR A 34 -13.54 3.35 19.67
N LYS A 35 -14.38 4.29 19.23
CA LYS A 35 -13.92 5.51 18.54
C LYS A 35 -13.03 6.37 19.44
N ASN A 36 -13.38 6.50 20.72
CA ASN A 36 -12.61 7.26 21.69
C ASN A 36 -11.25 6.60 21.97
N GLN A 37 -11.22 5.27 22.14
CA GLN A 37 -9.96 4.51 22.29
C GLN A 37 -9.06 4.65 21.06
N GLU A 38 -9.62 4.60 19.85
CA GLU A 38 -8.86 4.79 18.62
C GLU A 38 -8.29 6.22 18.51
N LEU A 39 -9.11 7.23 18.82
CA LEU A 39 -8.67 8.63 18.88
C LEU A 39 -7.56 8.82 19.92
N GLN A 40 -7.67 8.22 21.10
CA GLN A 40 -6.65 8.28 22.13
C GLN A 40 -5.33 7.67 21.66
N LYS A 41 -5.38 6.53 20.95
CA LYS A 41 -4.18 5.92 20.34
C LYS A 41 -3.55 6.84 19.29
N LYS A 42 -4.36 7.48 18.43
CA LYS A 42 -3.88 8.45 17.43
C LYS A 42 -3.18 9.64 18.09
N VAL A 43 -3.82 10.23 19.11
CA VAL A 43 -3.25 11.34 19.89
C VAL A 43 -1.94 10.91 20.58
N GLN A 44 -1.90 9.73 21.17
CA GLN A 44 -0.69 9.22 21.82
C GLN A 44 0.46 9.01 20.82
N ARG A 45 0.17 8.48 19.62
CA ARG A 45 1.16 8.35 18.54
C ARG A 45 1.69 9.72 18.11
N ALA A 46 0.80 10.69 17.88
CA ALA A 46 1.17 12.05 17.51
C ALA A 46 2.03 12.73 18.59
N LEU A 47 1.62 12.65 19.86
CA LEU A 47 2.39 13.21 20.98
C LEU A 47 3.76 12.55 21.12
N LYS A 48 3.85 11.22 21.01
CA LYS A 48 5.14 10.51 21.05
C LYS A 48 6.07 10.98 19.94
N THR A 49 5.54 11.20 18.74
CA THR A 49 6.30 11.75 17.61
C THR A 49 6.77 13.16 17.91
N ILE A 50 5.89 14.05 18.39
CA ILE A 50 6.24 15.44 18.74
C ILE A 50 7.29 15.50 19.86
N THR A 51 7.14 14.71 20.94
CA THR A 51 8.12 14.65 22.03
C THR A 51 9.47 14.10 21.54
N LYS A 52 9.47 13.17 20.57
CA LYS A 52 10.71 12.69 19.92
C LYS A 52 11.39 13.83 19.14
N MET A 53 10.62 14.73 18.51
CA MET A 53 11.13 15.93 17.83
C MET A 53 11.70 16.96 18.80
N GLU A 54 11.02 17.21 19.92
CA GLU A 54 11.45 18.19 20.93
C GLU A 54 12.74 17.76 21.62
N LYS A 55 12.89 16.47 21.93
CA LYS A 55 14.09 15.93 22.60
C LYS A 55 15.31 15.89 21.69
N ASN A 56 15.13 15.72 20.38
CA ASN A 56 16.23 15.60 19.43
C ASN A 56 15.89 16.34 18.12
N PRO A 57 16.20 17.63 18.00
CA PRO A 57 15.90 18.40 16.80
C PRO A 57 16.64 17.88 15.55
N ASP A 58 17.79 17.22 15.71
CA ASP A 58 18.52 16.60 14.59
C ASP A 58 17.78 15.38 13.99
N LEU A 59 16.87 14.76 14.75
CA LEU A 59 16.03 13.67 14.25
C LEU A 59 14.89 14.14 13.35
N ILE A 60 14.65 15.45 13.21
CA ILE A 60 13.68 16.00 12.23
C ILE A 60 14.08 15.62 10.80
N HIS A 61 15.37 15.43 10.54
CA HIS A 61 15.89 14.94 9.26
C HIS A 61 16.08 13.42 9.21
N SER A 62 15.69 12.71 10.28
CA SER A 62 15.81 11.26 10.33
C SER A 62 14.76 10.58 9.45
N ARG A 63 15.16 9.46 8.82
CA ARG A 63 14.29 8.70 7.93
C ARG A 63 13.09 8.08 8.64
N GLU A 64 13.28 7.58 9.86
CA GLU A 64 12.19 7.04 10.68
C GLU A 64 11.09 8.08 10.90
N PHE A 65 11.49 9.32 11.18
CA PHE A 65 10.56 10.43 11.34
C PHE A 65 9.76 10.70 10.06
N ASN A 66 10.41 10.69 8.89
CA ASN A 66 9.72 10.88 7.60
C ASN A 66 8.71 9.76 7.31
N LEU A 67 9.04 8.51 7.63
CA LEU A 67 8.14 7.37 7.41
C LEU A 67 6.97 7.36 8.41
N ASP A 68 7.22 7.68 9.68
CA ASP A 68 6.17 7.79 10.69
C ASP A 68 5.22 8.96 10.40
N TYR A 69 5.76 10.10 9.93
CA TYR A 69 4.97 11.24 9.47
C TYR A 69 4.15 10.89 8.23
N LEU A 70 4.76 10.20 7.24
CA LEU A 70 4.06 9.73 6.06
C LEU A 70 2.90 8.81 6.46
N ARG A 71 3.13 7.85 7.37
CA ARG A 71 2.08 6.94 7.85
C ARG A 71 0.94 7.71 8.51
N MET A 72 1.24 8.66 9.39
CA MET A 72 0.23 9.51 10.02
C MET A 72 -0.56 10.32 8.96
N ARG A 73 0.10 10.85 7.93
CA ARG A 73 -0.57 11.58 6.85
C ARG A 73 -1.35 10.68 5.90
N MET A 74 -0.98 9.42 5.74
CA MET A 74 -1.77 8.45 4.97
C MET A 74 -3.10 8.07 5.65
N GLU A 75 -3.32 8.44 6.93
CA GLU A 75 -4.64 8.36 7.58
C GLU A 75 -5.61 9.48 7.12
N GLU A 76 -5.10 10.56 6.50
CA GLU A 76 -5.91 11.66 5.98
C GLU A 76 -6.44 11.31 4.58
N GLU A 77 -7.77 11.30 4.39
CA GLU A 77 -8.42 10.81 3.16
C GLU A 77 -7.97 11.54 1.89
N LEU A 78 -7.90 12.88 1.94
CA LEU A 78 -7.50 13.71 0.80
C LEU A 78 -6.04 13.48 0.41
N PHE A 79 -5.16 13.41 1.42
CA PHE A 79 -3.75 13.13 1.23
C PHE A 79 -3.57 11.74 0.62
N HIS A 80 -4.17 10.71 1.24
CA HIS A 80 -4.13 9.33 0.78
C HIS A 80 -4.58 9.20 -0.68
N PHE A 81 -5.75 9.76 -1.01
CA PHE A 81 -6.30 9.72 -2.37
C PHE A 81 -5.38 10.39 -3.40
N SER A 82 -4.82 11.56 -3.06
CA SER A 82 -3.90 12.29 -3.96
C SER A 82 -2.63 11.48 -4.28
N ILE A 83 -2.05 10.85 -3.26
CA ILE A 83 -0.83 10.04 -3.38
C ILE A 83 -1.10 8.76 -4.17
N VAL A 84 -2.15 8.02 -3.82
CA VAL A 84 -2.53 6.78 -4.50
C VAL A 84 -2.84 7.04 -5.98
N ASN A 85 -3.54 8.13 -6.31
CA ASN A 85 -3.81 8.49 -7.70
C ASN A 85 -2.54 8.86 -8.46
N GLN A 86 -1.62 9.61 -7.84
CA GLN A 86 -0.35 9.94 -8.46
C GLN A 86 0.45 8.66 -8.77
N VAL A 87 0.51 7.71 -7.83
CA VAL A 87 1.13 6.41 -8.03
C VAL A 87 0.44 5.64 -9.16
N LYS A 88 -0.89 5.57 -9.18
CA LYS A 88 -1.67 4.92 -10.25
C LYS A 88 -1.30 5.46 -11.63
N ILE A 89 -1.17 6.78 -11.77
CA ILE A 89 -0.79 7.43 -13.02
C ILE A 89 0.67 7.13 -13.38
N LYS A 90 1.62 7.32 -12.45
CA LYS A 90 3.06 7.12 -12.71
C LYS A 90 3.37 5.67 -13.04
N VAL A 91 2.76 4.70 -12.35
CA VAL A 91 2.87 3.26 -12.67
C VAL A 91 2.32 2.98 -14.06
N LYS A 92 1.10 3.44 -14.39
CA LYS A 92 0.53 3.26 -15.72
C LYS A 92 1.40 3.86 -16.82
N GLN A 93 2.05 5.00 -16.59
CA GLN A 93 2.88 5.64 -17.61
C GLN A 93 4.25 4.97 -17.76
N LYS A 94 4.97 4.75 -16.65
CA LYS A 94 6.36 4.25 -16.67
C LYS A 94 6.41 2.75 -16.90
N ILE A 95 5.61 1.98 -16.13
CA ILE A 95 5.65 0.52 -16.19
C ILE A 95 4.97 -0.01 -17.45
N SER A 96 3.92 0.64 -17.97
CA SER A 96 3.36 0.21 -19.27
C SER A 96 4.38 0.33 -20.40
N VAL A 97 5.21 1.37 -20.40
CA VAL A 97 6.24 1.57 -21.43
C VAL A 97 7.33 0.52 -21.26
N ALA A 98 7.82 0.30 -20.05
CA ALA A 98 8.84 -0.73 -19.78
C ALA A 98 8.36 -2.16 -20.09
N LEU A 99 7.06 -2.42 -19.92
CA LEU A 99 6.43 -3.70 -20.24
C LEU A 99 5.99 -3.84 -21.71
N ARG A 100 6.15 -2.84 -22.59
CA ARG A 100 5.80 -3.01 -24.02
C ARG A 100 6.80 -3.93 -24.73
N PRO A 101 6.34 -4.83 -25.62
CA PRO A 101 7.23 -5.58 -26.48
C PRO A 101 7.99 -4.60 -27.37
N ASN A 102 9.31 -4.70 -27.40
CA ASN A 102 10.13 -3.88 -28.30
C ASN A 102 10.08 -4.54 -29.67
N GLN A 103 9.75 -3.79 -30.72
CA GLN A 103 9.57 -4.34 -32.07
C GLN A 103 10.84 -5.04 -32.59
N ALA A 104 12.02 -4.65 -32.09
CA ALA A 104 13.30 -5.29 -32.39
C ALA A 104 13.41 -6.76 -31.94
N GLU A 105 12.63 -7.19 -30.94
CA GLU A 105 12.63 -8.59 -30.46
C GLU A 105 11.48 -9.43 -31.04
N ALA A 106 10.48 -8.80 -31.67
CA ALA A 106 9.32 -9.47 -32.23
C ALA A 106 9.61 -10.21 -33.56
N GLY A 107 10.79 -9.98 -34.16
CA GLY A 107 11.21 -10.60 -35.43
C GLY A 107 11.88 -11.97 -35.31
N LEU A 108 12.22 -12.44 -34.11
CA LEU A 108 12.87 -13.73 -33.88
C LEU A 108 11.86 -14.78 -33.39
N ILE A 109 11.03 -15.25 -34.32
CA ILE A 109 10.17 -16.43 -34.13
C ILE A 109 11.10 -17.65 -33.92
N GLY A 110 11.18 -18.15 -32.68
CA GLY A 110 11.80 -19.46 -32.38
C GLY A 110 12.78 -19.52 -31.22
N VAL A 111 13.20 -18.39 -30.62
CA VAL A 111 14.07 -18.41 -29.43
C VAL A 111 13.21 -18.20 -28.19
N ALA A 112 13.27 -19.13 -27.23
CA ALA A 112 12.67 -18.99 -25.92
C ALA A 112 12.97 -17.60 -25.35
N SER A 113 11.94 -16.77 -25.23
CA SER A 113 12.07 -15.38 -24.83
C SER A 113 12.63 -15.33 -23.41
N LYS A 114 13.86 -14.81 -23.28
CA LYS A 114 14.49 -14.61 -21.98
C LYS A 114 13.58 -13.70 -21.13
N PRO A 115 13.41 -13.98 -19.83
CA PRO A 115 12.66 -13.10 -18.94
C PRO A 115 13.32 -11.72 -18.92
N ARG A 116 12.54 -10.68 -19.25
CA ARG A 116 13.05 -9.30 -19.29
C ARG A 116 12.98 -8.68 -17.90
N ALA A 117 14.12 -8.23 -17.38
CA ALA A 117 14.13 -7.44 -16.16
C ALA A 117 13.63 -6.02 -16.44
N VAL A 118 12.70 -5.55 -15.62
CA VAL A 118 12.19 -4.19 -15.57
C VAL A 118 12.69 -3.59 -14.27
N ASP A 119 13.53 -2.56 -14.36
CA ASP A 119 13.97 -1.75 -13.23
C ASP A 119 13.60 -0.30 -13.53
N GLU A 120 12.57 0.19 -12.85
CA GLU A 120 12.02 1.53 -13.06
C GLU A 120 11.93 2.25 -11.74
N ILE A 121 12.30 3.53 -11.75
CA ILE A 121 12.32 4.38 -10.58
C ILE A 121 11.59 5.69 -10.85
N PHE A 122 10.73 6.10 -9.93
CA PHE A 122 10.02 7.37 -10.05
C PHE A 122 9.73 8.01 -8.70
N ASP A 123 9.64 9.33 -8.72
CA ASP A 123 9.39 10.15 -7.53
C ASP A 123 7.90 10.29 -7.26
N VAL A 124 7.51 10.32 -5.99
CA VAL A 124 6.18 10.71 -5.52
C VAL A 124 6.30 12.11 -4.93
N GLU A 125 5.52 13.03 -5.47
CA GLU A 125 5.63 14.46 -5.21
C GLU A 125 4.35 15.00 -4.59
N TYR A 126 4.49 15.89 -3.62
CA TYR A 126 3.37 16.57 -2.98
C TYR A 126 3.63 18.06 -2.82
N ALA A 127 2.57 18.86 -2.97
CA ALA A 127 2.58 20.28 -2.72
C ALA A 127 1.99 20.54 -1.33
N LEU A 128 2.68 21.31 -0.49
CA LEU A 128 2.22 21.64 0.86
C LEU A 128 1.02 22.59 0.87
N ASN A 129 0.86 23.37 -0.20
CA ASN A 129 -0.21 24.33 -0.36
C ASN A 129 -0.96 24.03 -1.66
N ASP A 130 -2.29 24.16 -1.65
CA ASP A 130 -3.16 23.98 -2.83
C ASP A 130 -3.17 25.20 -3.76
N GLU A 131 -2.19 26.10 -3.64
CA GLU A 131 -2.08 27.27 -4.51
C GLU A 131 -1.57 26.90 -5.90
N PRO A 132 -2.13 27.51 -6.97
CA PRO A 132 -1.65 27.30 -8.33
C PRO A 132 -0.23 27.87 -8.47
N GLY A 133 0.78 26.99 -8.47
CA GLY A 133 2.20 27.34 -8.48
C GLY A 133 2.99 26.87 -7.26
N ALA A 134 2.33 26.21 -6.31
CA ALA A 134 2.99 25.66 -5.13
C ALA A 134 4.13 24.69 -5.52
N LYS A 135 5.30 24.89 -4.89
CA LYS A 135 6.51 24.11 -5.14
C LYS A 135 6.30 22.66 -4.69
N LYS A 136 6.14 21.76 -5.67
CA LYS A 136 6.09 20.32 -5.44
C LYS A 136 7.43 19.84 -4.88
N ARG A 137 7.39 19.07 -3.79
CA ARG A 137 8.57 18.45 -3.18
C ARG A 137 8.43 16.93 -3.27
N VAL A 138 9.56 16.24 -3.43
CA VAL A 138 9.58 14.78 -3.43
C VAL A 138 9.36 14.28 -2.00
N LEU A 139 8.30 13.53 -1.78
CA LEU A 139 8.02 12.86 -0.51
C LEU A 139 8.85 11.59 -0.36
N TYR A 140 8.75 10.72 -1.35
CA TYR A 140 9.48 9.46 -1.41
C TYR A 140 9.62 9.01 -2.86
N ARG A 141 10.48 8.02 -3.08
CA ARG A 141 10.74 7.42 -4.39
C ARG A 141 10.27 5.97 -4.38
N ILE A 142 9.78 5.47 -5.50
CA ILE A 142 9.42 4.06 -5.68
C ILE A 142 10.36 3.47 -6.73
N GLN A 143 11.01 2.36 -6.40
CA GLN A 143 11.76 1.52 -7.32
C GLN A 143 11.05 0.18 -7.49
N ILE A 144 10.81 -0.21 -8.75
CA ILE A 144 10.12 -1.44 -9.12
C ILE A 144 11.09 -2.31 -9.91
N ARG A 145 11.39 -3.49 -9.36
CA ARG A 145 12.23 -4.53 -9.96
C ARG A 145 11.38 -5.77 -10.24
N LEU A 146 10.97 -5.94 -11.48
CA LEU A 146 10.11 -7.04 -11.93
C LEU A 146 10.80 -7.86 -13.03
N ALA A 147 10.55 -9.17 -13.07
CA ALA A 147 10.92 -10.00 -14.20
C ALA A 147 9.68 -10.27 -15.05
N LYS A 148 9.59 -9.66 -16.23
CA LYS A 148 8.45 -9.86 -17.12
C LYS A 148 8.47 -11.27 -17.71
N LEU A 149 7.41 -12.03 -17.45
CA LEU A 149 7.10 -13.28 -18.15
C LEU A 149 6.27 -13.00 -19.43
N PRO A 150 6.55 -13.69 -20.56
CA PRO A 150 5.88 -13.43 -21.85
C PRO A 150 4.37 -13.73 -21.86
N THR A 151 3.92 -14.60 -20.96
CA THR A 151 2.59 -15.22 -20.99
C THR A 151 1.48 -14.39 -20.34
N GLN A 152 1.81 -13.31 -19.62
CA GLN A 152 0.81 -12.54 -18.88
C GLN A 152 0.53 -11.16 -19.51
N ALA A 153 -0.74 -10.77 -19.49
CA ALA A 153 -1.17 -9.45 -19.96
C ALA A 153 -0.53 -8.32 -19.14
N THR A 154 0.02 -7.32 -19.84
CA THR A 154 0.62 -6.12 -19.24
C THR A 154 -0.35 -5.37 -18.34
N SER A 155 -1.63 -5.28 -18.73
CA SER A 155 -2.68 -4.62 -17.95
C SER A 155 -2.92 -5.30 -16.60
N ALA A 156 -2.98 -6.63 -16.57
CA ALA A 156 -3.16 -7.39 -15.33
C ALA A 156 -1.99 -7.19 -14.36
N THR A 157 -0.76 -7.17 -14.87
CA THR A 157 0.45 -6.91 -14.07
C THR A 157 0.41 -5.51 -13.44
N ILE A 158 0.00 -4.50 -14.21
CA ILE A 158 -0.11 -3.11 -13.72
C ILE A 158 -1.18 -3.00 -12.63
N SER A 159 -2.34 -3.62 -12.81
CA SER A 159 -3.40 -3.61 -11.80
C SER A 159 -2.95 -4.27 -10.50
N GLN A 160 -2.31 -5.44 -10.60
CA GLN A 160 -1.75 -6.15 -9.42
C GLN A 160 -0.70 -5.30 -8.69
N LEU A 161 0.19 -4.64 -9.44
CA LEU A 161 1.21 -3.77 -8.87
C LEU A 161 0.59 -2.56 -8.14
N ILE A 162 -0.40 -1.92 -8.75
CA ILE A 162 -1.13 -0.80 -8.14
C ILE A 162 -1.80 -1.23 -6.83
N GLU A 163 -2.51 -2.36 -6.87
CA GLU A 163 -3.19 -2.91 -5.70
C GLU A 163 -2.20 -3.23 -4.57
N CYS A 164 -1.07 -3.86 -4.89
CA CYS A 164 -0.03 -4.15 -3.89
C CYS A 164 0.52 -2.86 -3.24
N ILE A 165 0.78 -1.80 -4.04
CA ILE A 165 1.26 -0.53 -3.50
C ILE A 165 0.20 0.15 -2.62
N GLU A 166 -1.06 0.11 -3.05
CA GLU A 166 -2.19 0.68 -2.31
C GLU A 166 -2.40 -0.04 -0.97
N THR A 167 -2.36 -1.37 -0.95
CA THR A 167 -2.46 -2.16 0.29
C THR A 167 -1.27 -1.92 1.22
N PHE A 168 -0.05 -1.82 0.68
CA PHE A 168 1.15 -1.57 1.49
C PHE A 168 1.17 -0.17 2.13
N LEU A 169 0.63 0.82 1.43
CA LEU A 169 0.55 2.20 1.92
C LEU A 169 -0.70 2.48 2.76
N SER A 170 -1.61 1.51 2.88
CA SER A 170 -2.81 1.65 3.71
C SER A 170 -2.45 1.77 5.19
N PRO A 171 -3.07 2.69 5.94
CA PRO A 171 -2.86 2.80 7.39
C PRO A 171 -3.30 1.54 8.16
N GLU A 172 -4.16 0.71 7.56
CA GLU A 172 -4.61 -0.58 8.10
C GLU A 172 -3.65 -1.74 7.76
N GLY A 173 -2.54 -1.48 7.06
CA GLY A 173 -1.55 -2.44 6.58
C GLY A 173 -0.73 -3.19 7.64
N GLU A 174 -1.24 -3.32 8.87
CA GLU A 174 -0.69 -4.19 9.93
C GLU A 174 -1.11 -5.67 9.75
N ASN A 175 -1.47 -6.09 8.53
CA ASN A 175 -1.55 -7.52 8.23
C ASN A 175 -0.13 -8.09 8.19
N GLN A 176 0.40 -8.47 9.36
CA GLN A 176 1.71 -9.13 9.53
C GLN A 176 1.88 -10.38 8.64
N ASN A 177 0.77 -10.93 8.13
CA ASN A 177 0.72 -12.13 7.30
C ASN A 177 0.42 -11.86 5.82
N TRP A 178 0.24 -10.61 5.39
CA TRP A 178 -0.04 -10.31 3.99
C TRP A 178 1.25 -10.39 3.16
N GLN A 179 1.25 -11.27 2.16
CA GLN A 179 2.33 -11.42 1.21
C GLN A 179 1.82 -10.98 -0.17
N PRO A 180 2.32 -9.87 -0.74
CA PRO A 180 1.90 -9.44 -2.05
C PRO A 180 2.37 -10.43 -3.10
N THR A 181 1.53 -10.69 -4.11
CA THR A 181 1.89 -11.53 -5.25
C THR A 181 1.74 -10.76 -6.55
N ILE A 182 2.82 -10.69 -7.32
CA ILE A 182 2.83 -10.05 -8.64
C ILE A 182 3.16 -11.15 -9.65
N GLN A 183 2.29 -11.33 -10.64
CA GLN A 183 2.44 -12.39 -11.66
C GLN A 183 2.51 -13.81 -11.05
N GLY A 184 1.78 -14.06 -9.96
CA GLY A 184 1.79 -15.36 -9.27
C GLY A 184 3.10 -15.68 -8.53
N ARG A 185 4.02 -14.73 -8.40
CA ARG A 185 5.23 -14.83 -7.58
C ARG A 185 5.13 -13.90 -6.38
N ILE A 186 5.75 -14.31 -5.28
CA ILE A 186 5.86 -13.47 -4.08
C ILE A 186 6.64 -12.20 -4.45
N ALA A 187 6.10 -11.05 -4.06
CA ALA A 187 6.78 -9.77 -4.12
C ALA A 187 7.22 -9.37 -2.71
N TYR A 188 8.42 -8.81 -2.60
CA TYR A 188 8.95 -8.20 -1.39
C TYR A 188 8.83 -6.69 -1.52
N MET A 189 8.22 -6.05 -0.53
CA MET A 189 8.08 -4.61 -0.46
C MET A 189 8.72 -4.13 0.83
N HIS A 190 9.70 -3.23 0.72
CA HIS A 190 10.35 -2.67 1.88
C HIS A 190 10.85 -1.26 1.61
N TRP A 191 10.95 -0.46 2.68
CA TRP A 191 11.64 0.82 2.62
C TRP A 191 13.15 0.58 2.70
N ASP A 192 13.91 1.06 1.71
CA ASP A 192 15.37 1.00 1.72
C ASP A 192 15.93 1.98 2.76
N GLN A 193 16.67 1.40 3.72
CA GLN A 193 17.27 2.10 4.84
C GLN A 193 18.65 2.70 4.53
N LYS A 194 19.16 2.56 3.30
CA LYS A 194 20.46 3.12 2.90
C LYS A 194 20.32 4.41 2.08
N ALA A 195 19.23 4.60 1.33
CA ALA A 195 18.97 5.82 0.58
C ALA A 195 18.84 7.06 1.50
N LYS A 196 19.69 8.07 1.29
CA LYS A 196 19.60 9.42 1.89
C LYS A 196 19.58 10.45 0.75
N PRO A 197 18.84 11.57 0.83
CA PRO A 197 17.95 12.01 1.91
C PRO A 197 16.49 11.55 1.78
N THR A 198 16.06 11.08 0.61
CA THR A 198 14.66 10.75 0.31
C THR A 198 14.37 9.26 0.58
N PRO A 199 13.28 8.90 1.27
CA PRO A 199 12.87 7.51 1.45
C PRO A 199 12.65 6.81 0.10
N LEU A 200 13.13 5.57 -0.03
CA LEU A 200 12.95 4.76 -1.23
C LEU A 200 12.13 3.51 -0.87
N LEU A 201 10.98 3.34 -1.50
CA LEU A 201 10.19 2.11 -1.46
C LEU A 201 10.68 1.19 -2.58
N VAL A 202 11.19 0.03 -2.22
CA VAL A 202 11.66 -0.99 -3.16
C VAL A 202 10.62 -2.10 -3.25
N ILE A 203 10.27 -2.46 -4.48
CA ILE A 203 9.35 -3.55 -4.81
C ILE A 203 10.13 -4.53 -5.67
N GLU A 204 10.41 -5.71 -5.14
CA GLU A 204 11.17 -6.75 -5.82
C GLU A 204 10.35 -8.02 -5.94
N GLN A 205 10.38 -8.65 -7.10
CA GLN A 205 9.77 -9.97 -7.27
C GLN A 205 10.76 -11.06 -6.86
N SER A 206 10.31 -12.00 -6.03
CA SER A 206 11.11 -13.17 -5.66
C SER A 206 11.43 -14.02 -6.89
N SER A 207 12.68 -14.46 -6.98
CA SER A 207 13.14 -15.51 -7.88
C SER A 207 12.88 -16.91 -7.34
N ASP A 208 12.57 -17.04 -6.04
CA ASP A 208 12.41 -18.33 -5.38
C ASP A 208 11.05 -18.93 -5.75
N GLY A 209 11.12 -19.96 -6.60
CA GLY A 209 10.00 -20.51 -7.37
C GLY A 209 10.43 -20.92 -8.78
N VAL A 210 11.60 -20.46 -9.26
CA VAL A 210 12.25 -20.94 -10.50
C VAL A 210 13.11 -22.18 -10.21
N ASN A 211 12.56 -23.18 -9.51
CA ASN A 211 13.17 -24.51 -9.38
C ASN A 211 12.68 -25.46 -10.48
N VAL A 212 12.64 -24.97 -11.71
CA VAL A 212 12.72 -25.82 -12.91
C VAL A 212 13.79 -25.22 -13.82
N THR A 213 15.03 -25.63 -13.52
CA THR A 213 16.23 -25.63 -14.35
C THR A 213 16.14 -24.96 -15.74
N LEU A 214 16.62 -23.71 -15.85
CA LEU A 214 17.19 -23.20 -17.10
C LEU A 214 18.72 -23.32 -17.02
N ARG A 215 19.21 -24.57 -17.01
CA ARG A 215 20.64 -24.87 -17.14
C ARG A 215 20.94 -25.09 -18.62
N SER A 216 21.26 -24.01 -19.35
CA SER A 216 21.95 -24.16 -20.64
C SER A 216 23.45 -24.02 -20.38
N LYS A 217 24.13 -25.17 -20.27
CA LYS A 217 25.59 -25.25 -20.37
C LYS A 217 25.93 -25.18 -21.86
N ASN A 218 26.43 -24.06 -22.33
CA ASN A 218 27.30 -24.06 -23.50
C ASN A 218 28.73 -23.76 -23.02
N ARG A 219 29.41 -24.84 -22.62
CA ARG A 219 30.88 -24.90 -22.59
C ARG A 219 31.31 -24.93 -24.06
N MET A 220 31.85 -23.83 -24.58
CA MET A 220 32.67 -23.92 -25.79
C MET A 220 34.03 -24.44 -25.33
N GLU A 221 34.32 -25.70 -25.64
CA GLU A 221 35.69 -26.19 -25.70
C GLU A 221 36.33 -25.55 -26.93
N THR A 222 37.34 -24.71 -26.69
CA THR A 222 38.31 -24.32 -27.72
C THR A 222 39.13 -25.55 -28.08
N ALA A 223 38.92 -26.08 -29.29
CA ALA A 223 39.85 -27.02 -29.90
C ALA A 223 40.98 -26.23 -30.59
N SER A 224 42.19 -26.50 -30.12
CA SER A 224 43.49 -26.20 -30.74
C SER A 224 43.71 -26.95 -32.04
#